data_AF-A0A095YLL1-F1
#
_entry.id   AF-A0A095YLL1-F1
#
_cell.length_a   1.000
_cell.length_b   1.000
_cell.length_c   1.000
_cell.angle_alpha   90.00
_cell.angle_beta   90.00
_cell.angle_gamma   90.00
#
_symmetry.space_group_name_H-M   'P 1'
#
loop_
_entity.id
_entity.type
_entity.pdbx_description
1 polymer ?
#
loop_
_entity_poly.entity_id
_entity_poly.type
_entity_poly.pdbx_seq_one_letter_code
_entity_poly.pdbx_strand_id
1 'polypeptide(L)'
;MKTDRNASNAAKPAFNQALFAPVMNHQALDFFNTFAATLAPHPELDRFLSFARSYVGSGKALRALGVSIGNFIAGGEDVGHSETAMNLGAALELYQSSALVHDDFIDNAPTRRGIPSVHVQAAREIGAETAGPVAILVGDLLLSLNH
;
A
#
# COMPACT_ATOMS: atom_id res chain seq x y z
N MET A 1 36.15 -0.62 -31.81
CA MET A 1 35.72 0.43 -30.88
C MET A 1 34.90 -0.24 -29.78
N LYS A 2 35.57 -0.68 -28.70
CA LYS A 2 34.91 -1.23 -27.51
C LYS A 2 34.41 -0.04 -26.72
N THR A 3 33.11 0.10 -26.54
CA THR A 3 32.53 1.09 -25.64
C THR A 3 32.72 0.59 -24.21
N ASP A 4 33.58 1.29 -23.48
CA ASP A 4 33.76 1.11 -22.03
C ASP A 4 32.43 1.37 -21.32
N ARG A 5 31.74 0.30 -20.93
CA ARG A 5 30.64 0.33 -19.94
C ARG A 5 31.23 0.48 -18.54
N ASN A 6 32.01 1.54 -18.33
CA ASN A 6 32.54 1.88 -17.02
C ASN A 6 31.96 3.23 -16.58
N ALA A 7 30.64 3.25 -16.41
CA ALA A 7 29.94 4.32 -15.70
C ALA A 7 29.44 3.73 -14.38
N SER A 8 30.16 4.04 -13.29
CA SER A 8 29.67 4.00 -11.90
C SER A 8 28.96 2.71 -11.46
N ASN A 9 29.69 1.59 -11.36
CA ASN A 9 29.19 0.38 -10.71
C ASN A 9 29.48 0.43 -9.19
N ALA A 10 28.77 1.27 -8.45
CA ALA A 10 28.56 0.99 -7.04
C ALA A 10 27.73 -0.30 -7.01
N ALA A 11 28.29 -1.40 -6.48
CA ALA A 11 27.57 -2.67 -6.41
C ALA A 11 26.21 -2.44 -5.75
N LYS A 12 25.12 -2.73 -6.48
CA LYS A 12 23.77 -2.70 -5.90
C LYS A 12 23.78 -3.61 -4.66
N PRO A 13 23.31 -3.14 -3.50
CA PRO A 13 23.36 -3.93 -2.28
C PRO A 13 22.59 -5.24 -2.47
N ALA A 14 23.09 -6.33 -1.89
CA ALA A 14 22.40 -7.61 -1.94
C ALA A 14 20.99 -7.47 -1.35
N PHE A 15 20.02 -8.21 -1.93
CA PHE A 15 18.64 -8.22 -1.45
C PHE A 15 18.58 -8.51 0.06
N ASN A 16 17.91 -7.63 0.79
CA ASN A 16 17.67 -7.79 2.22
C ASN A 16 16.17 -7.94 2.49
N GLN A 17 15.75 -9.17 2.77
CA GLN A 17 14.35 -9.50 3.03
C GLN A 17 13.77 -8.71 4.21
N ALA A 18 14.57 -8.44 5.25
CA ALA A 18 14.12 -7.70 6.42
C ALA A 18 13.84 -6.23 6.12
N LEU A 19 14.49 -5.65 5.10
CA LEU A 19 14.29 -4.28 4.67
C LEU A 19 13.25 -4.14 3.56
N PHE A 20 13.00 -5.21 2.79
CA PHE A 20 12.07 -5.16 1.66
C PHE A 20 10.66 -4.75 2.06
N ALA A 21 10.10 -5.38 3.10
CA ALA A 21 8.75 -5.05 3.54
C ALA A 21 8.61 -3.59 4.03
N PRO A 22 9.51 -3.06 4.88
CA PRO A 22 9.53 -1.63 5.21
C PRO A 22 9.60 -0.70 3.99
N VAL A 23 10.45 -1.00 2.99
CA VAL A 23 10.56 -0.20 1.76
C VAL A 23 9.24 -0.21 0.98
N MET A 24 8.64 -1.38 0.77
CA MET A 24 7.37 -1.48 0.05
C MET A 24 6.21 -0.81 0.80
N ASN A 25 6.18 -0.93 2.12
CA ASN A 25 5.21 -0.27 2.97
C ASN A 25 5.35 1.27 2.87
N HIS A 26 6.58 1.79 2.87
CA HIS A 26 6.84 3.21 2.67
C HIS A 26 6.36 3.67 1.29
N GLN A 27 6.67 2.92 0.24
CA GLN A 27 6.26 3.25 -1.13
C GLN A 27 4.74 3.26 -1.31
N ALA A 28 4.02 2.29 -0.74
CA ALA A 28 2.55 2.29 -0.75
C ALA A 28 1.97 3.50 0.02
N LEU A 29 2.60 3.87 1.15
CA LEU A 29 2.21 5.05 1.91
C LEU A 29 2.51 6.35 1.17
N ASP A 30 3.61 6.42 0.41
CA ASP A 30 3.94 7.56 -0.43
C ASP A 30 2.90 7.75 -1.53
N PHE A 31 2.49 6.68 -2.24
CA PHE A 31 1.41 6.77 -3.22
C PHE A 31 0.12 7.33 -2.61
N PHE A 32 -0.27 6.83 -1.44
CA PHE A 32 -1.43 7.35 -0.71
C PHE A 32 -1.27 8.84 -0.36
N ASN A 33 -0.13 9.24 0.20
CA ASN A 33 0.13 10.62 0.60
C ASN A 33 0.20 11.57 -0.59
N THR A 34 0.80 11.14 -1.72
CA THR A 34 0.85 11.91 -2.96
C THR A 34 -0.55 12.17 -3.49
N PHE A 35 -1.41 11.15 -3.51
CA PHE A 35 -2.81 11.34 -3.88
C PHE A 35 -3.53 12.29 -2.92
N ALA A 36 -3.42 12.06 -1.61
CA ALA A 36 -4.07 12.88 -0.58
C ALA A 36 -3.70 14.37 -0.71
N ALA A 37 -2.44 14.68 -1.06
CA ALA A 37 -1.96 16.03 -1.26
C ALA A 37 -2.56 16.75 -2.48
N THR A 38 -3.21 16.04 -3.40
CA THR A 38 -3.92 16.65 -4.55
C THR A 38 -5.30 17.19 -4.19
N LEU A 39 -5.84 16.82 -3.02
CA LEU A 39 -7.18 17.17 -2.61
C LEU A 39 -7.20 18.49 -1.84
N ALA A 40 -8.28 19.25 -1.99
CA ALA A 40 -8.47 20.48 -1.23
C ALA A 40 -8.64 20.16 0.27
N PRO A 41 -7.95 20.87 1.19
CA PRO A 41 -8.06 20.61 2.63
C PRO A 41 -9.50 20.76 3.13
N HIS A 42 -9.99 19.75 3.86
CA HIS A 42 -11.30 19.78 4.50
C HIS A 42 -11.33 18.84 5.71
N PRO A 43 -11.83 19.25 6.90
CA PRO A 43 -11.75 18.43 8.11
C PRO A 43 -12.38 17.04 8.00
N GLU A 44 -13.52 16.93 7.31
CA GLU A 44 -14.18 15.62 7.09
C GLU A 44 -13.42 14.76 6.08
N LEU A 45 -12.70 15.38 5.13
CA LEU A 45 -11.84 14.65 4.22
C LEU A 45 -10.60 14.13 4.96
N ASP A 46 -10.01 14.96 5.83
CA ASP A 46 -8.87 14.55 6.66
C ASP A 46 -9.23 13.35 7.55
N ARG A 47 -10.42 13.37 8.14
CA ARG A 47 -10.97 12.23 8.91
C ARG A 47 -11.14 11.00 8.01
N PHE A 48 -11.77 11.14 6.84
CA PHE A 48 -11.95 10.03 5.92
C PHE A 48 -10.62 9.40 5.46
N LEU A 49 -9.63 10.24 5.10
CA LEU A 49 -8.30 9.82 4.71
C LEU A 49 -7.54 9.17 5.89
N SER A 50 -7.78 9.59 7.14
CA SER A 50 -7.17 8.94 8.30
C SER A 50 -7.59 7.48 8.44
N PHE A 51 -8.83 7.12 8.11
CA PHE A 51 -9.28 5.73 8.11
C PHE A 51 -8.55 4.90 7.06
N ALA A 52 -8.45 5.41 5.82
CA ALA A 52 -7.72 4.76 4.74
C ALA A 52 -6.23 4.58 5.11
N ARG A 53 -5.59 5.63 5.62
CA ARG A 53 -4.19 5.62 6.05
C ARG A 53 -3.90 4.57 7.11
N SER A 54 -4.87 4.22 7.96
CA SER A 54 -4.69 3.20 9.00
C SER A 54 -4.46 1.79 8.45
N TYR A 55 -4.80 1.52 7.19
CA TYR A 55 -4.59 0.23 6.51
C TYR A 55 -3.35 0.21 5.61
N VAL A 56 -2.79 1.38 5.30
CA VAL A 56 -1.64 1.54 4.39
C VAL A 56 -0.33 1.55 5.20
N GLY A 57 0.77 1.14 4.56
CA GLY A 57 2.11 1.28 5.14
C GLY A 57 2.45 0.26 6.23
N SER A 58 1.73 -0.85 6.28
CA SER A 58 2.07 -1.98 7.16
C SER A 58 1.82 -3.31 6.47
N GLY A 59 2.46 -4.36 6.99
CA GLY A 59 2.33 -5.73 6.48
C GLY A 59 3.66 -6.32 6.05
N LYS A 60 3.58 -7.54 5.50
CA LYS A 60 4.74 -8.35 5.13
C LYS A 60 5.21 -8.12 3.69
N ALA A 61 4.49 -7.31 2.91
CA ALA A 61 4.75 -7.03 1.49
C ALA A 61 4.95 -8.29 0.62
N LEU A 62 4.23 -9.37 0.91
CA LEU A 62 4.43 -10.66 0.23
C LEU A 62 3.99 -10.62 -1.24
N ARG A 63 2.99 -9.80 -1.59
CA ARG A 63 2.53 -9.67 -2.99
C ARG A 63 3.57 -8.88 -3.78
N ALA A 64 4.08 -7.79 -3.20
CA ALA A 64 5.19 -7.03 -3.77
C ALA A 64 6.45 -7.88 -3.97
N LEU A 65 6.76 -8.75 -3.00
CA LEU A 65 7.88 -9.69 -3.11
C LEU A 65 7.66 -10.67 -4.26
N GLY A 66 6.44 -11.21 -4.40
CA GLY A 66 6.06 -12.07 -5.51
C GLY A 66 6.23 -11.40 -6.87
N VAL A 67 5.84 -10.13 -7.01
CA VAL A 67 6.06 -9.34 -8.23
C VAL A 67 7.54 -9.17 -8.53
N SER A 68 8.35 -8.82 -7.52
CA SER A 68 9.80 -8.65 -7.69
C SER A 68 10.50 -9.95 -8.10
N ILE A 69 10.10 -11.09 -7.51
CA ILE A 69 10.59 -12.42 -7.88
C ILE A 69 10.16 -12.76 -9.31
N GLY A 70 8.91 -12.52 -9.67
CA GLY A 70 8.40 -12.76 -11.02
C GLY A 70 9.16 -11.96 -12.09
N ASN A 71 9.41 -10.68 -11.84
CA ASN A 71 10.23 -9.83 -12.70
C ASN A 71 11.65 -10.40 -12.90
N PHE A 72 12.30 -10.80 -11.81
CA PHE A 72 13.64 -11.39 -11.86
C PHE A 72 13.67 -12.69 -12.67
N ILE A 73 12.75 -13.62 -12.42
CA ILE A 73 12.68 -14.90 -13.13
C ILE A 73 12.38 -14.72 -14.63
N ALA A 74 11.65 -13.66 -14.99
CA ALA A 74 11.39 -13.29 -16.39
C ALA A 74 12.58 -12.62 -17.10
N GLY A 75 13.75 -12.49 -16.43
CA GLY A 75 14.96 -11.86 -16.98
C GLY A 75 15.05 -10.35 -16.76
N GLY A 76 14.22 -9.79 -15.88
CA GLY A 76 14.33 -8.41 -15.42
C GLY A 76 15.45 -8.20 -14.41
N GLU A 77 15.48 -7.01 -13.80
CA GLU A 77 16.46 -6.69 -12.75
C GLU A 77 16.29 -7.54 -11.49
N ASP A 78 17.35 -7.57 -10.66
CA ASP A 78 17.40 -8.26 -9.37
C ASP A 78 16.21 -7.91 -8.47
N VAL A 79 15.81 -8.87 -7.62
CA VAL A 79 14.70 -8.70 -6.67
C VAL A 79 14.88 -7.42 -5.85
N GLY A 80 13.85 -6.57 -5.84
CA GLY A 80 13.85 -5.29 -5.12
C GLY A 80 14.66 -4.18 -5.79
N HIS A 81 15.04 -4.32 -7.06
CA HIS A 81 15.80 -3.30 -7.80
C HIS A 81 15.10 -2.75 -9.04
N SER A 82 14.01 -3.40 -9.50
CA SER A 82 13.20 -2.88 -10.59
C SER A 82 12.14 -1.92 -10.09
N GLU A 83 12.27 -0.65 -10.47
CA GLU A 83 11.29 0.40 -10.13
C GLU A 83 9.88 0.03 -10.60
N THR A 84 9.74 -0.47 -11.83
CA THR A 84 8.45 -0.92 -12.38
C THR A 84 7.85 -2.05 -11.54
N ALA A 85 8.65 -3.06 -11.17
CA ALA A 85 8.18 -4.17 -10.34
C ALA A 85 7.82 -3.72 -8.92
N MET A 86 8.57 -2.76 -8.36
CA MET A 86 8.28 -2.18 -7.05
C MET A 86 7.00 -1.35 -7.09
N ASN A 87 6.79 -0.50 -8.10
CA ASN A 87 5.55 0.27 -8.27
C ASN A 87 4.33 -0.64 -8.38
N LEU A 88 4.40 -1.69 -9.20
CA LEU A 88 3.35 -2.70 -9.30
C LEU A 88 3.16 -3.44 -7.95
N GLY A 89 4.24 -3.75 -7.26
CA GLY A 89 4.18 -4.36 -5.94
C GLY A 89 3.45 -3.51 -4.91
N ALA A 90 3.74 -2.20 -4.87
CA ALA A 90 3.05 -1.26 -3.99
C ALA A 90 1.56 -1.14 -4.32
N ALA A 91 1.21 -1.10 -5.62
CA ALA A 91 -0.19 -1.16 -6.06
C ALA A 91 -0.89 -2.45 -5.57
N LEU A 92 -0.26 -3.62 -5.66
CA LEU A 92 -0.86 -4.85 -5.14
C LEU A 92 -1.05 -4.84 -3.62
N GLU A 93 -0.21 -4.15 -2.86
CA GLU A 93 -0.42 -3.99 -1.41
C GLU A 93 -1.54 -2.99 -1.09
N LEU A 94 -1.77 -1.96 -1.92
CA LEU A 94 -2.94 -1.08 -1.82
C LEU A 94 -4.23 -1.81 -2.18
N TYR A 95 -4.22 -2.60 -3.27
CA TYR A 95 -5.30 -3.53 -3.60
C TYR A 95 -5.63 -4.47 -2.43
N GLN A 96 -4.60 -5.05 -1.80
CA GLN A 96 -4.83 -5.89 -0.64
C GLN A 96 -5.42 -5.10 0.53
N SER A 97 -4.97 -3.87 0.74
CA SER A 97 -5.50 -3.02 1.82
C SER A 97 -6.99 -2.72 1.60
N SER A 98 -7.41 -2.46 0.36
CA SER A 98 -8.82 -2.37 -0.03
C SER A 98 -9.61 -3.62 0.34
N ALA A 99 -9.13 -4.80 -0.10
CA ALA A 99 -9.78 -6.07 0.20
C ALA A 99 -9.94 -6.30 1.72
N LEU A 100 -8.90 -5.99 2.50
CA LEU A 100 -8.97 -6.13 3.96
C LEU A 100 -10.01 -5.21 4.61
N VAL A 101 -10.17 -3.97 4.14
CA VAL A 101 -11.19 -3.05 4.67
C VAL A 101 -12.60 -3.61 4.41
N HIS A 102 -12.84 -4.09 3.19
CA HIS A 102 -14.13 -4.70 2.83
C HIS A 102 -14.38 -5.99 3.59
N ASP A 103 -13.39 -6.88 3.68
CA ASP A 103 -13.46 -8.13 4.45
C ASP A 103 -13.77 -7.85 5.92
N ASP A 104 -13.08 -6.89 6.54
CA ASP A 104 -13.30 -6.56 7.95
C ASP A 104 -14.74 -6.09 8.21
N PHE A 105 -15.37 -5.39 7.26
CA PHE A 105 -16.79 -5.03 7.36
C PHE A 105 -17.72 -6.22 7.10
N ILE A 106 -17.49 -7.01 6.05
CA ILE A 106 -18.31 -8.19 5.69
C ILE A 106 -18.30 -9.22 6.83
N ASP A 107 -17.13 -9.46 7.42
CA ASP A 107 -16.92 -10.45 8.47
C ASP A 107 -17.21 -9.91 9.88
N ASN A 108 -17.60 -8.63 10.02
CA ASN A 108 -17.77 -7.94 11.31
C ASN A 108 -16.51 -8.04 12.21
N ALA A 109 -15.33 -7.96 11.61
CA ALA A 109 -14.06 -8.07 12.32
C ALA A 109 -13.80 -6.80 13.15
N PRO A 110 -13.69 -6.88 14.50
CA PRO A 110 -13.59 -5.70 15.33
C PRO A 110 -12.20 -5.03 15.25
N THR A 111 -11.17 -5.80 14.87
CA THR A 111 -9.79 -5.31 14.80
C THR A 111 -9.04 -5.91 13.63
N ARG A 112 -8.06 -5.15 13.14
CA ARG A 112 -7.09 -5.55 12.11
C ARG A 112 -5.71 -5.18 12.59
N ARG A 113 -4.78 -6.14 12.62
CA ARG A 113 -3.37 -5.89 13.02
C ARG A 113 -3.23 -5.14 14.36
N GLY A 114 -4.14 -5.39 15.31
CA GLY A 114 -4.15 -4.76 16.63
C GLY A 114 -4.80 -3.38 16.70
N ILE A 115 -5.28 -2.81 15.59
CA ILE A 115 -6.04 -1.56 15.56
C ILE A 115 -7.54 -1.81 15.30
N PRO A 116 -8.46 -0.97 15.78
CA PRO A 116 -9.87 -1.08 15.43
C PRO A 116 -10.09 -1.02 13.91
N SER A 117 -11.00 -1.83 13.38
CA SER A 117 -11.31 -1.79 11.94
C SER A 117 -12.03 -0.50 11.54
N VAL A 118 -12.05 -0.17 10.23
CA VAL A 118 -12.61 1.11 9.75
C VAL A 118 -14.06 1.31 10.19
N HIS A 119 -14.91 0.29 10.07
CA HIS A 119 -16.31 0.40 10.48
C HIS A 119 -16.45 0.61 12.00
N VAL A 120 -15.57 0.04 12.81
CA VAL A 120 -15.54 0.27 14.27
C VAL A 120 -15.10 1.70 14.59
N GLN A 121 -14.08 2.23 13.90
CA GLN A 121 -13.65 3.62 14.07
C GLN A 121 -14.76 4.60 13.65
N ALA A 122 -15.32 4.41 12.45
CA ALA A 122 -16.40 5.24 11.92
C ALA A 122 -17.66 5.21 12.79
N ALA A 123 -18.04 4.04 13.33
CA ALA A 123 -19.17 3.94 14.26
C ALA A 123 -18.98 4.78 15.53
N ARG A 124 -17.74 4.88 16.03
CA ARG A 124 -17.39 5.66 17.24
C ARG A 124 -17.31 7.16 16.96
N GLU A 125 -16.77 7.54 15.80
CA GLU A 125 -16.42 8.93 15.51
C GLU A 125 -17.53 9.70 14.75
N ILE A 126 -18.31 8.99 13.93
CA ILE A 126 -19.31 9.59 13.03
C ILE A 126 -20.71 9.05 13.37
N GLY A 127 -20.82 7.76 13.65
CA GLY A 127 -22.06 7.11 14.10
C GLY A 127 -22.31 5.78 13.40
N ALA A 128 -23.04 4.89 14.07
CA ALA A 128 -23.25 3.50 13.63
C ALA A 128 -23.85 3.38 12.22
N GLU A 129 -24.81 4.23 11.86
CA GLU A 129 -25.47 4.23 10.55
C GLU A 129 -24.50 4.56 9.38
N THR A 130 -23.42 5.29 9.67
CA THR A 130 -22.43 5.69 8.65
C THR A 130 -21.26 4.72 8.53
N ALA A 131 -21.12 3.77 9.46
CA ALA A 131 -19.97 2.87 9.53
C ALA A 131 -19.79 2.00 8.28
N GLY A 132 -20.88 1.44 7.77
CA GLY A 132 -20.88 0.61 6.55
C GLY A 132 -20.50 1.42 5.30
N PRO A 133 -21.20 2.52 4.99
CA PRO A 133 -20.85 3.40 3.87
C PRO A 133 -19.40 3.89 3.90
N VAL A 134 -18.88 4.28 5.09
CA VAL A 134 -17.48 4.71 5.23
C VAL A 134 -16.52 3.56 4.94
N ALA A 135 -16.76 2.36 5.46
CA ALA A 135 -15.89 1.21 5.20
C ALA A 135 -15.85 0.86 3.70
N ILE A 136 -17.00 0.86 3.01
CA ILE A 136 -17.08 0.61 1.57
C ILE A 136 -16.26 1.66 0.81
N LEU A 137 -16.52 2.95 1.06
CA LEU A 137 -15.84 4.05 0.36
C LEU A 137 -14.33 4.08 0.63
N VAL A 138 -13.88 3.74 1.84
CA VAL A 138 -12.44 3.63 2.15
C VAL A 138 -11.81 2.50 1.34
N GLY A 139 -12.46 1.34 1.25
CA GLY A 139 -11.97 0.25 0.41
C GLY A 139 -11.95 0.62 -1.07
N ASP A 140 -12.99 1.29 -1.57
CA ASP A 140 -13.09 1.74 -2.97
C ASP A 140 -12.02 2.79 -3.30
N LEU A 141 -11.74 3.71 -2.37
CA LEU A 141 -10.64 4.67 -2.51
C LEU A 141 -9.32 3.93 -2.68
N LEU A 142 -8.99 3.01 -1.77
CA LEU A 142 -7.72 2.26 -1.81
C LEU A 142 -7.58 1.42 -3.09
N LEU A 143 -8.69 0.91 -3.62
CA LEU A 143 -8.70 0.21 -4.92
C LEU A 143 -8.41 1.17 -6.08
N SER A 144 -8.98 2.38 -6.05
CA SER A 144 -8.86 3.40 -7.10
C SER A 144 -7.49 4.06 -7.16
N LEU A 145 -6.63 3.88 -6.15
CA LEU A 145 -5.25 4.35 -6.18
C LEU A 145 -4.32 3.47 -7.05
N ASN A 146 -4.83 2.35 -7.58
CA ASN A 146 -4.09 1.46 -8.47
C ASN A 146 -4.22 1.92 -9.93
N HIS A 147 -3.53 3.01 -10.28
CA HIS A 147 -3.42 3.50 -11.66
C HIS A 147 -1.97 3.71 -12.08
#